data_AF-B8J848-F1
#
_entry.id   AF-B8J848-F1
#
_cell.length_a   1.000
_cell.length_b   1.000
_cell.length_c   1.000
_cell.angle_alpha   90.00
_cell.angle_beta   90.00
_cell.angle_gamma   90.00
#
_symmetry.space_group_name_H-M   'P 1'
#
loop_
_entity.id
_entity.type
_entity.pdbx_description
1 polymer ?
#
loop_
_entity_poly.entity_id
_entity_poly.type
_entity_poly.pdbx_seq_one_letter_code
_entity_poly.pdbx_strand_id
1 'polypeptide(L)'
;MGPTEIKIGGLGGQGVILGGIIIGKAAALFDDKHSCLTQAFGPEARGSACSAQVVVDAEPILYPYVHNPHLMVAMSQDAFAKFSPELRKDGTLIIEEDLVKPTGLPSTVKVYAVPATRIAEELGKKMVLNIVMVGFFTAITGLVSERAAREAVKDSVPPATIDLNMKAFERGFAYGKQLLAGPRN
;
A
#
# COMPACT_ATOMS: atom_id res chain seq x y z
N MET A 1 -8.57 3.81 20.19
CA MET A 1 -7.47 4.31 19.33
C MET A 1 -8.16 4.87 18.10
N GLY A 2 -7.81 6.06 17.61
CA GLY A 2 -8.54 6.68 16.50
C GLY A 2 -8.30 5.98 15.14
N PRO A 3 -8.99 6.43 14.08
CA PRO A 3 -8.90 5.81 12.77
C PRO A 3 -7.49 5.89 12.20
N THR A 4 -7.06 4.80 11.57
CA THR A 4 -5.81 4.77 10.80
C THR A 4 -6.07 5.21 9.36
N GLU A 5 -5.63 6.42 9.06
CA GLU A 5 -5.61 6.99 7.71
C GLU A 5 -4.41 6.49 6.86
N ILE A 6 -4.69 6.01 5.65
CA ILE A 6 -3.71 5.49 4.69
C ILE A 6 -3.88 6.20 3.34
N LYS A 7 -2.76 6.61 2.73
CA LYS A 7 -2.73 7.13 1.36
C LYS A 7 -1.80 6.30 0.48
N ILE A 8 -2.32 5.74 -0.59
CA ILE A 8 -1.55 4.99 -1.60
C ILE A 8 -1.50 5.85 -2.85
N GLY A 9 -0.31 6.15 -3.34
CA GLY A 9 -0.07 6.97 -4.51
C GLY A 9 0.79 6.26 -5.55
N GLY A 10 0.50 6.50 -6.82
CA GLY A 10 1.28 6.01 -7.95
C GLY A 10 0.80 6.63 -9.26
N LEU A 11 1.21 6.05 -10.38
CA LEU A 11 0.74 6.40 -11.72
C LEU A 11 -0.45 5.53 -12.12
N GLY A 12 -1.34 6.09 -12.95
CA GLY A 12 -2.41 5.32 -13.58
C GLY A 12 -1.87 4.06 -14.29
N GLY A 13 -2.42 2.90 -13.93
CA GLY A 13 -1.99 1.59 -14.44
C GLY A 13 -1.11 0.77 -13.48
N GLN A 14 -0.59 1.37 -12.40
CA GLN A 14 0.20 0.63 -11.40
C GLN A 14 -0.64 -0.17 -10.41
N GLY A 15 -1.97 -0.11 -10.46
CA GLY A 15 -2.84 -0.86 -9.53
C GLY A 15 -3.03 -0.19 -8.16
N VAL A 16 -2.81 1.12 -8.05
CA VAL A 16 -2.99 1.92 -6.82
C VAL A 16 -4.37 1.73 -6.18
N ILE A 17 -5.43 1.86 -6.99
CA ILE A 17 -6.82 1.71 -6.53
C ILE A 17 -7.07 0.28 -6.04
N LEU A 18 -6.60 -0.72 -6.79
CA LEU A 18 -6.73 -2.12 -6.42
C LEU A 18 -6.01 -2.42 -5.09
N GLY A 19 -4.83 -1.85 -4.87
CA GLY A 19 -4.14 -1.96 -3.58
C GLY A 19 -4.97 -1.41 -2.42
N GLY A 20 -5.61 -0.26 -2.60
CA GLY A 20 -6.53 0.32 -1.62
C GLY A 20 -7.77 -0.54 -1.36
N ILE A 21 -8.38 -1.08 -2.43
CA ILE A 21 -9.51 -2.02 -2.32
C ILE A 21 -9.12 -3.25 -1.52
N ILE A 22 -7.94 -3.85 -1.78
CA ILE A 22 -7.49 -5.04 -1.08
C ILE A 22 -7.28 -4.75 0.41
N ILE A 23 -6.62 -3.64 0.76
CA ILE A 23 -6.39 -3.27 2.16
C ILE A 23 -7.74 -3.00 2.88
N GLY A 24 -8.65 -2.27 2.23
CA GLY A 24 -9.97 -1.98 2.80
C GLY A 24 -10.83 -3.25 2.97
N LYS A 25 -10.85 -4.15 1.98
CA LYS A 25 -11.53 -5.44 2.08
C LYS A 25 -10.92 -6.34 3.14
N ALA A 26 -9.58 -6.37 3.24
CA ALA A 26 -8.90 -7.13 4.28
C ALA A 26 -9.41 -6.71 5.65
N ALA A 27 -9.41 -5.40 5.94
CA ALA A 27 -9.95 -4.86 7.19
C ALA A 27 -11.44 -5.18 7.38
N ALA A 28 -12.28 -4.83 6.40
CA ALA A 28 -13.73 -4.83 6.55
C ALA A 28 -14.38 -6.22 6.50
N LEU A 29 -13.89 -7.10 5.63
CA LEU A 29 -14.53 -8.39 5.36
C LEU A 29 -13.87 -9.54 6.11
N PHE A 30 -12.60 -9.40 6.47
CA PHE A 30 -11.81 -10.53 6.97
C PHE A 30 -11.12 -10.28 8.31
N ASP A 31 -11.15 -9.05 8.84
CA ASP A 31 -10.47 -8.64 10.09
C ASP A 31 -11.38 -7.96 11.12
N ASP A 32 -12.70 -7.97 10.89
CA ASP A 32 -13.73 -7.41 11.79
C ASP A 32 -13.48 -5.94 12.17
N LYS A 33 -13.06 -5.14 11.19
CA LYS A 33 -12.85 -3.68 11.30
C LYS A 33 -13.82 -2.95 10.38
N HIS A 34 -13.90 -1.65 10.52
CA HIS A 34 -14.57 -0.77 9.58
C HIS A 34 -13.54 -0.19 8.60
N SER A 35 -13.90 -0.11 7.32
CA SER A 35 -13.06 0.54 6.32
C SER A 35 -13.86 1.40 5.34
N CYS A 36 -13.29 2.52 4.94
CA CYS A 36 -13.81 3.38 3.88
C CYS A 36 -12.71 3.65 2.85
N LEU A 37 -13.07 3.61 1.56
CA LEU A 37 -12.16 3.87 0.45
C LEU A 37 -12.65 5.09 -0.33
N THR A 38 -11.81 6.10 -0.45
CA THR A 38 -11.98 7.22 -1.38
C THR A 38 -10.91 7.16 -2.46
N GLN A 39 -11.25 7.48 -3.69
CA GLN A 39 -10.32 7.47 -4.82
C GLN A 39 -10.16 8.88 -5.36
N ALA A 40 -8.94 9.28 -5.72
CA ALA A 40 -8.67 10.54 -6.39
C ALA A 40 -7.74 10.31 -7.58
N PHE A 41 -8.21 10.66 -8.77
CA PHE A 41 -7.46 10.59 -10.02
C PHE A 41 -7.56 11.93 -10.75
N GLY A 42 -6.46 12.33 -11.40
CA GLY A 42 -6.46 13.53 -12.23
C GLY A 42 -7.36 13.36 -13.45
N PRO A 43 -7.88 14.46 -14.04
CA PRO A 43 -8.71 14.43 -15.25
C PRO A 43 -7.95 13.96 -16.51
N GLU A 44 -6.62 13.80 -16.41
CA GLU A 44 -5.74 13.37 -17.50
C GLU A 44 -5.80 11.85 -17.70
N ALA A 45 -6.05 11.41 -18.93
CA ALA A 45 -6.06 10.00 -19.31
C ALA A 45 -4.64 9.40 -19.23
N ARG A 46 -4.45 8.40 -18.35
CA ARG A 46 -3.22 7.60 -18.10
C ARG A 46 -1.94 8.40 -17.78
N GLY A 47 -1.13 7.89 -16.84
CA GLY A 47 0.15 8.49 -16.49
C GLY A 47 0.08 9.68 -15.52
N SER A 48 -1.10 10.13 -15.11
CA SER A 48 -1.27 11.10 -14.03
C SER A 48 -1.14 10.43 -12.66
N ALA A 49 -0.68 11.22 -11.66
CA ALA A 49 -0.59 10.76 -10.28
C ALA A 49 -2.00 10.50 -9.72
N CYS A 50 -2.29 9.24 -9.42
CA CYS A 50 -3.53 8.79 -8.80
C CYS A 50 -3.30 8.36 -7.36
N SER A 51 -4.36 8.42 -6.56
CA SER A 51 -4.33 7.96 -5.17
C SER A 51 -5.57 7.19 -4.75
N ALA A 52 -5.35 6.23 -3.86
CA ALA A 52 -6.38 5.60 -3.06
C ALA A 52 -6.19 6.05 -1.60
N GLN A 53 -7.28 6.46 -0.96
CA GLN A 53 -7.34 6.86 0.42
C GLN A 53 -8.16 5.81 1.17
N VAL A 54 -7.54 5.15 2.15
CA VAL A 54 -8.20 4.13 2.96
C VAL A 54 -8.21 4.63 4.40
N VAL A 55 -9.38 4.58 5.03
CA VAL A 55 -9.52 4.77 6.47
C VAL A 55 -9.88 3.41 7.06
N VAL A 56 -9.21 3.02 8.14
CA VAL A 56 -9.48 1.76 8.87
C VAL A 56 -9.62 2.05 10.35
N ASP A 57 -10.67 1.53 10.99
CA ASP A 57 -10.91 1.70 12.42
C ASP A 57 -11.61 0.46 13.00
N ALA A 58 -11.53 0.25 14.31
CA ALA A 58 -12.36 -0.73 15.01
C ALA A 58 -13.83 -0.26 15.10
N GLU A 59 -14.06 1.04 15.17
CA GLU A 59 -15.40 1.64 15.26
C GLU A 59 -15.91 2.15 13.89
N PRO A 60 -17.23 2.37 13.71
CA PRO A 60 -17.78 2.91 12.47
C PRO A 60 -17.13 4.24 12.04
N ILE A 61 -16.75 4.31 10.76
CA ILE A 61 -16.08 5.48 10.19
C ILE A 61 -17.10 6.59 9.93
N LEU A 62 -16.96 7.70 10.66
CA LEU A 62 -17.82 8.88 10.50
C LEU A 62 -17.31 9.87 9.43
N TYR A 63 -16.02 9.82 9.11
CA TYR A 63 -15.39 10.72 8.14
C TYR A 63 -14.46 9.95 7.18
N PRO A 64 -14.72 9.98 5.85
CA PRO A 64 -14.10 9.05 4.90
C PRO A 64 -12.82 9.58 4.22
N TYR A 65 -12.46 10.85 4.42
CA TYR A 65 -11.33 11.48 3.74
C TYR A 65 -10.05 11.45 4.58
N VAL A 66 -8.92 11.25 3.90
CA VAL A 66 -7.59 11.25 4.51
C VAL A 66 -6.97 12.63 4.37
N HIS A 67 -6.55 13.21 5.48
CA HIS A 67 -5.91 14.53 5.53
C HIS A 67 -4.45 14.44 5.98
N ASN A 68 -4.17 13.60 6.97
CA ASN A 68 -2.86 13.50 7.58
C ASN A 68 -2.54 12.03 7.82
N PRO A 69 -2.20 11.29 6.73
CA PRO A 69 -2.07 9.83 6.79
C PRO A 69 -1.02 9.38 7.79
N HIS A 70 -1.35 8.32 8.53
CA HIS A 70 -0.40 7.59 9.36
C HIS A 70 0.53 6.75 8.50
N LEU A 71 -0.01 6.23 7.40
CA LEU A 71 0.66 5.32 6.50
C LEU A 71 0.57 5.86 5.07
N MET A 72 1.70 5.94 4.38
CA MET A 72 1.74 6.30 2.97
C MET A 72 2.47 5.24 2.15
N VAL A 73 1.90 4.89 1.01
CA VAL A 73 2.54 4.03 0.01
C VAL A 73 2.80 4.87 -1.24
N ALA A 74 4.05 4.97 -1.68
CA ALA A 74 4.42 5.66 -2.91
C ALA A 74 5.05 4.69 -3.92
N MET A 75 4.39 4.55 -5.07
CA MET A 75 4.78 3.62 -6.14
C MET A 75 5.44 4.34 -7.33
N SER A 76 5.53 5.68 -7.28
CA SER A 76 6.21 6.52 -8.26
C SER A 76 6.74 7.80 -7.63
N GLN A 77 7.79 8.39 -8.23
CA GLN A 77 8.36 9.65 -7.78
C GLN A 77 7.33 10.79 -7.79
N ASP A 78 6.47 10.86 -8.81
CA ASP A 78 5.45 11.91 -8.92
C ASP A 78 4.42 11.82 -7.79
N ALA A 79 3.99 10.60 -7.45
CA ALA A 79 3.08 10.39 -6.33
C ALA A 79 3.75 10.74 -5.00
N PHE A 80 5.02 10.37 -4.82
CA PHE A 80 5.79 10.76 -3.63
C PHE A 80 5.88 12.29 -3.52
N ALA A 81 6.32 12.98 -4.58
CA ALA A 81 6.48 14.44 -4.56
C ALA A 81 5.15 15.16 -4.29
N LYS A 82 4.05 14.65 -4.84
CA LYS A 82 2.72 15.23 -4.66
C LYS A 82 2.14 15.02 -3.27
N PHE A 83 2.27 13.81 -2.71
CA PHE A 83 1.53 13.43 -1.51
C PHE A 83 2.37 13.43 -0.23
N SER A 84 3.70 13.29 -0.30
CA SER A 84 4.56 13.27 0.89
C SER A 84 4.44 14.47 1.83
N PRO A 85 4.11 15.71 1.38
CA PRO A 85 3.87 16.83 2.30
C PRO A 85 2.68 16.63 3.26
N GLU A 86 1.74 15.75 2.90
CA GLU A 86 0.57 15.45 3.73
C GLU A 86 0.87 14.42 4.82
N LEU A 87 1.93 13.61 4.65
CA LEU A 87 2.32 12.56 5.58
C LEU A 87 2.57 13.14 6.98
N ARG A 88 2.07 12.43 7.99
CA ARG A 88 2.37 12.74 9.39
C ARG A 88 3.88 12.82 9.65
N LYS A 89 4.28 13.74 10.52
CA LYS A 89 5.69 13.89 10.91
C LYS A 89 6.27 12.61 11.53
N ASP A 90 5.45 11.83 12.22
CA ASP A 90 5.75 10.52 12.81
C ASP A 90 5.20 9.34 11.99
N GLY A 91 4.80 9.60 10.75
CA GLY A 91 4.18 8.62 9.86
C GLY A 91 5.16 7.58 9.34
N THR A 92 4.60 6.56 8.70
CA THR A 92 5.36 5.53 8.01
C THR A 92 5.17 5.66 6.50
N LEU A 93 6.27 5.79 5.78
CA LEU A 93 6.32 5.79 4.32
C LEU A 93 6.84 4.44 3.83
N ILE A 94 6.08 3.82 2.93
CA ILE A 94 6.45 2.62 2.19
C ILE A 94 6.67 3.02 0.73
N ILE A 95 7.80 2.67 0.16
CA ILE A 95 8.16 3.06 -1.21
C ILE A 95 8.54 1.87 -2.08
N GLU A 96 8.32 2.05 -3.37
CA GLU A 96 9.01 1.26 -4.39
C GLU A 96 10.46 1.76 -4.52
N GLU A 97 11.42 0.89 -4.21
CA GLU A 97 12.85 1.22 -4.02
C GLU A 97 13.52 1.81 -5.27
N ASP A 98 13.18 1.30 -6.45
CA ASP A 98 13.83 1.68 -7.71
C ASP A 98 13.23 2.95 -8.32
N LEU A 99 11.95 3.22 -8.03
CA LEU A 99 11.18 4.30 -8.63
C LEU A 99 11.08 5.55 -7.76
N VAL A 100 11.37 5.45 -6.46
CA VAL A 100 11.16 6.55 -5.50
C VAL A 100 12.43 6.86 -4.73
N LYS A 101 12.86 8.11 -4.81
CA LYS A 101 13.93 8.67 -3.98
C LYS A 101 13.30 9.58 -2.92
N PRO A 102 13.17 9.11 -1.66
CA PRO A 102 12.55 9.89 -0.60
C PRO A 102 13.48 11.04 -0.20
N THR A 103 13.03 12.29 -0.37
CA THR A 103 13.76 13.50 0.02
C THR A 103 12.84 14.47 0.77
N GLY A 104 13.41 15.35 1.60
CA GLY A 104 12.63 16.37 2.31
C GLY A 104 11.69 15.86 3.40
N LEU A 105 11.88 14.62 3.87
CA LEU A 105 11.08 14.06 4.96
C LEU A 105 11.65 14.43 6.34
N PRO A 106 10.80 14.67 7.35
CA PRO A 106 11.25 14.77 8.73
C PRO A 106 12.01 13.51 9.18
N SER A 107 13.02 13.67 10.04
CA SER A 107 13.81 12.54 10.59
C SER A 107 12.99 11.55 11.43
N THR A 108 11.80 11.96 11.86
CA THR A 108 10.84 11.15 12.61
C THR A 108 9.98 10.24 11.72
N VAL A 109 9.98 10.45 10.39
CA VAL A 109 9.28 9.57 9.44
C VAL A 109 10.05 8.27 9.27
N LYS A 110 9.36 7.14 9.43
CA LYS A 110 9.94 5.82 9.15
C LYS A 110 9.78 5.52 7.68
N VAL A 111 10.88 5.18 7.00
CA VAL A 111 10.86 4.83 5.58
C VAL A 111 11.22 3.36 5.41
N TYR A 112 10.35 2.63 4.70
CA TYR A 112 10.56 1.23 4.32
C TYR A 112 10.50 1.11 2.80
N ALA A 113 11.47 0.44 2.21
CA ALA A 113 11.57 0.27 0.77
C ALA A 113 11.48 -1.21 0.39
N VAL A 114 10.89 -1.49 -0.76
CA VAL A 114 10.86 -2.82 -1.37
C VAL A 114 11.10 -2.69 -2.88
N PRO A 115 11.95 -3.56 -3.49
CA PRO A 115 12.18 -3.56 -4.92
C PRO A 115 11.03 -4.27 -5.66
N ALA A 116 9.81 -3.75 -5.53
CA ALA A 116 8.60 -4.42 -6.02
C ALA A 116 8.58 -4.59 -7.54
N THR A 117 9.22 -3.68 -8.28
CA THR A 117 9.38 -3.79 -9.74
C THR A 117 10.20 -5.02 -10.09
N ARG A 118 11.36 -5.21 -9.45
CA ARG A 118 12.23 -6.38 -9.70
C ARG A 118 11.52 -7.68 -9.33
N ILE A 119 10.85 -7.71 -8.18
CA ILE A 119 10.08 -8.89 -7.73
C ILE A 119 8.98 -9.23 -8.74
N ALA A 120 8.25 -8.23 -9.27
CA ALA A 120 7.21 -8.45 -10.27
C ALA A 120 7.77 -8.93 -11.62
N GLU A 121 8.93 -8.42 -12.02
CA GLU A 121 9.64 -8.85 -13.24
C GLU A 121 10.12 -10.30 -13.15
N GLU A 122 10.67 -10.72 -12.01
CA GLU A 122 11.05 -12.12 -11.75
C GLU A 122 9.86 -13.09 -11.84
N LEU A 123 8.67 -12.63 -11.46
CA LEU A 123 7.43 -13.40 -11.58
C LEU A 123 6.83 -13.38 -13.00
N GLY A 124 7.50 -12.73 -13.95
CA GLY A 124 7.15 -12.74 -15.37
C GLY A 124 6.04 -11.77 -15.77
N LYS A 125 5.51 -10.95 -14.85
CA LYS A 125 4.50 -9.93 -15.19
C LYS A 125 4.66 -8.66 -14.34
N LYS A 126 5.02 -7.54 -14.98
CA LYS A 126 5.04 -6.20 -14.33
C LYS A 126 3.69 -5.80 -13.68
N MET A 127 2.58 -6.39 -14.13
CA MET A 127 1.24 -6.08 -13.64
C MET A 127 0.95 -6.48 -12.19
N VAL A 128 1.82 -7.24 -11.51
CA VAL A 128 1.60 -7.65 -10.10
C VAL A 128 2.37 -6.81 -9.07
N LEU A 129 3.00 -5.71 -9.50
CA LEU A 129 3.76 -4.81 -8.62
C LEU A 129 2.93 -4.34 -7.42
N ASN A 130 1.67 -3.93 -7.63
CA ASN A 130 0.77 -3.52 -6.54
C ASN A 130 0.56 -4.62 -5.50
N ILE A 131 0.52 -5.89 -5.91
CA ILE A 131 0.30 -6.99 -4.99
C ILE A 131 1.54 -7.28 -4.14
N VAL A 132 2.74 -7.13 -4.73
CA VAL A 132 3.99 -7.12 -3.95
C VAL A 132 3.96 -6.00 -2.90
N MET A 133 3.55 -4.79 -3.30
CA MET A 133 3.43 -3.65 -2.38
C MET A 133 2.41 -3.90 -1.26
N VAL A 134 1.27 -4.54 -1.56
CA VAL A 134 0.27 -4.92 -0.53
C VAL A 134 0.83 -5.95 0.45
N GLY A 135 1.56 -6.95 -0.04
CA GLY A 135 2.24 -7.93 0.82
C GLY A 135 3.24 -7.26 1.76
N PHE A 136 4.09 -6.40 1.21
CA PHE A 136 5.07 -5.64 1.98
C PHE A 136 4.40 -4.71 3.00
N PHE A 137 3.38 -3.96 2.60
CA PHE A 137 2.56 -3.12 3.49
C PHE A 137 1.99 -3.91 4.66
N THR A 138 1.45 -5.10 4.40
CA THR A 138 0.88 -5.96 5.44
C THR A 138 1.94 -6.39 6.45
N ALA A 139 3.14 -6.76 5.99
CA ALA A 139 4.25 -7.16 6.86
C ALA A 139 4.78 -6.01 7.72
N ILE A 140 4.95 -4.82 7.14
CA ILE A 140 5.53 -3.66 7.82
C ILE A 140 4.57 -3.07 8.85
N THR A 141 3.29 -2.96 8.49
CA THR A 141 2.32 -2.20 9.29
C THR A 141 1.59 -3.06 10.31
N GLY A 142 1.35 -4.34 10.00
CA GLY A 142 0.47 -5.19 10.79
C GLY A 142 -0.96 -4.65 10.93
N LEU A 143 -1.36 -3.67 10.09
CA LEU A 143 -2.66 -3.01 10.19
C LEU A 143 -3.81 -4.00 9.97
N VAL A 144 -3.62 -4.94 9.05
CA VAL A 144 -4.52 -6.06 8.78
C VAL A 144 -3.76 -7.37 8.98
N SER A 145 -4.46 -8.41 9.43
CA SER A 145 -3.84 -9.72 9.59
C SER A 145 -3.39 -10.28 8.24
N GLU A 146 -2.33 -11.10 8.28
CA GLU A 146 -1.83 -11.78 7.09
C GLU A 146 -2.93 -12.63 6.43
N ARG A 147 -3.72 -13.35 7.24
CA ARG A 147 -4.86 -14.15 6.77
C ARG A 147 -5.86 -13.27 6.01
N ALA A 148 -6.27 -12.15 6.60
CA ALA A 148 -7.23 -11.24 5.99
C ALA A 148 -6.72 -10.64 4.68
N ALA A 149 -5.44 -10.23 4.65
CA ALA A 149 -4.82 -9.72 3.44
C ALA A 149 -4.76 -10.76 2.32
N ARG A 150 -4.41 -12.02 2.64
CA ARG A 150 -4.40 -13.13 1.66
C ARG A 150 -5.79 -13.39 1.07
N GLU A 151 -6.83 -13.45 1.90
CA GLU A 151 -8.20 -13.66 1.42
C GLU A 151 -8.69 -12.47 0.57
N ALA A 152 -8.37 -11.23 0.97
CA ALA A 152 -8.71 -10.04 0.20
C ALA A 152 -8.01 -9.99 -1.17
N VAL A 153 -6.77 -10.49 -1.28
CA VAL A 153 -6.08 -10.61 -2.58
C VAL A 153 -6.84 -11.60 -3.47
N LYS A 154 -7.16 -12.81 -2.98
CA LYS A 154 -7.88 -13.82 -3.76
C LYS A 154 -9.24 -13.33 -4.25
N ASP A 155 -9.98 -12.63 -3.39
CA ASP A 155 -11.30 -12.07 -3.70
C ASP A 155 -11.25 -10.89 -4.69
N SER A 156 -10.11 -10.19 -4.77
CA SER A 156 -9.98 -8.97 -5.58
C SER A 156 -9.39 -9.16 -6.97
N VAL A 157 -8.84 -10.35 -7.27
CA VAL A 157 -8.15 -10.60 -8.54
C VAL A 157 -8.90 -11.64 -9.38
N PRO A 158 -8.77 -11.61 -10.73
CA PRO A 158 -9.39 -12.61 -11.58
C PRO A 158 -8.93 -14.05 -11.23
N PRO A 159 -9.84 -15.05 -11.26
CA PRO A 159 -9.52 -16.43 -10.88
C PRO A 159 -8.28 -17.01 -11.57
N ALA A 160 -8.13 -16.74 -12.88
CA ALA A 160 -6.99 -17.21 -13.67
C ALA A 160 -5.63 -16.63 -13.25
N THR A 161 -5.61 -15.63 -12.38
CA THR A 161 -4.39 -14.94 -11.92
C THR A 161 -4.15 -15.06 -10.43
N ILE A 162 -5.00 -15.78 -9.69
CA ILE A 162 -4.88 -15.92 -8.23
C ILE A 162 -3.49 -16.41 -7.84
N ASP A 163 -3.02 -17.52 -8.43
CA ASP A 163 -1.72 -18.12 -8.07
C ASP A 163 -0.55 -17.15 -8.23
N LEU A 164 -0.56 -16.37 -9.31
CA LEU A 164 0.48 -15.39 -9.59
C LEU A 164 0.44 -14.24 -8.57
N ASN A 165 -0.75 -13.70 -8.29
CA ASN A 165 -0.92 -12.63 -7.32
C ASN A 165 -0.58 -13.10 -5.90
N MET A 166 -0.92 -14.33 -5.53
CA MET A 166 -0.55 -14.91 -4.23
C MET A 166 0.97 -15.06 -4.09
N LYS A 167 1.67 -15.49 -5.15
CA LYS A 167 3.15 -15.51 -5.16
C LYS A 167 3.73 -14.10 -5.03
N ALA A 168 3.15 -13.11 -5.70
CA ALA A 168 3.57 -11.72 -5.58
C ALA A 168 3.40 -11.18 -4.16
N PHE A 169 2.23 -11.44 -3.55
CA PHE A 169 1.95 -11.08 -2.17
C PHE A 169 2.95 -11.71 -1.21
N GLU A 170 3.21 -13.01 -1.36
CA GLU A 170 4.16 -13.76 -0.53
C GLU A 170 5.55 -13.15 -0.58
N ARG A 171 6.06 -12.85 -1.79
CA ARG A 171 7.40 -12.27 -1.96
C ARG A 171 7.50 -10.91 -1.27
N GLY A 172 6.48 -10.06 -1.40
CA GLY A 172 6.43 -8.77 -0.72
C GLY A 172 6.35 -8.89 0.80
N PHE A 173 5.49 -9.77 1.29
CA PHE A 173 5.32 -10.02 2.72
C PHE A 173 6.59 -10.58 3.37
N ALA A 174 7.20 -11.61 2.76
CA ALA A 174 8.44 -12.21 3.22
C ALA A 174 9.59 -11.20 3.25
N TYR A 175 9.71 -10.35 2.22
CA TYR A 175 10.71 -9.28 2.20
C TYR A 175 10.54 -8.32 3.38
N GLY A 176 9.29 -7.92 3.69
CA GLY A 176 8.99 -7.06 4.84
C GLY A 176 9.31 -7.73 6.18
N LYS A 177 8.99 -9.01 6.34
CA LYS A 177 9.33 -9.77 7.56
C LYS A 177 10.84 -9.90 7.76
N GLN A 178 11.60 -10.12 6.68
CA GLN A 178 13.07 -10.16 6.74
C GLN A 178 13.64 -8.81 7.14
N LEU A 179 13.12 -7.71 6.56
CA LEU A 179 13.55 -6.36 6.90
C LEU A 179 13.31 -6.03 8.39
N LEU A 180 12.19 -6.49 8.96
CA LEU A 180 11.90 -6.31 10.39
C LEU A 180 12.72 -7.22 11.32
N ALA A 181 13.20 -8.36 10.81
CA ALA A 181 14.00 -9.33 11.56
C ALA A 181 15.52 -9.05 11.48
N GLY A 182 15.97 -8.27 10.50
CA GLY A 182 17.37 -7.85 10.37
C GLY A 182 17.83 -6.99 11.55
N PRO A 183 19.15 -6.94 11.83
CA PRO A 183 19.68 -6.08 12.87
C PRO A 183 19.30 -4.62 12.59
N ARG A 184 18.63 -3.99 13.55
CA ARG A 184 18.41 -2.54 13.54
C ARG A 184 19.79 -1.92 13.79
N ASN A 185 20.43 -1.41 12.74
CA ASN A 185 21.63 -0.60 12.87
C ASN A 185 21.34 0.65 13.72
#